data_AF-A0A183THR4-F1
#
_entry.id   AF-A0A183THR4-F1
#
_cell.length_a   1.000
_cell.length_b   1.000
_cell.length_c   1.000
_cell.angle_alpha   90.00
_cell.angle_beta   90.00
_cell.angle_gamma   90.00
#
_symmetry.space_group_name_H-M   'P 1'
#
loop_
_entity.id
_entity.type
_entity.pdbx_description
1 polymer ?
#
loop_
_entity_poly.entity_id
_entity_poly.type
_entity_poly.pdbx_seq_one_letter_code
_entity_poly.pdbx_strand_id
1 'polypeptide(L)'
;MVAEKPSLAESLARILSRNGHSSRRGSNGACSIHEWNGVFRGSPVHFKMTSVCGHVMTLDFVGRYNNWDAVDPIELFTARIEKNEANPKLDMVGFLQREAKGASSLVLWLDCDKEGENICFEVIDCVLPVMEPQVCPNSFL
;
A
#
# COMPACT_ATOMS: atom_id res chain seq x y z
N MET A 1 -6.77 5.98 -1.57
CA MET A 1 -6.02 6.02 -2.84
C MET A 1 -4.54 5.91 -2.48
N VAL A 2 -3.78 5.06 -3.17
CA VAL A 2 -2.36 4.79 -2.84
C VAL A 2 -1.51 4.88 -4.09
N ALA A 3 -0.50 5.75 -4.07
CA ALA A 3 0.52 5.88 -5.12
C ALA A 3 1.86 5.22 -4.74
N GLU A 4 2.78 5.08 -5.68
CA GLU A 4 4.06 4.41 -5.44
C GLU A 4 5.06 5.24 -4.62
N LYS A 5 5.04 6.57 -4.77
CA LYS A 5 6.02 7.49 -4.17
C LYS A 5 5.34 8.71 -3.56
N PRO A 6 5.90 9.32 -2.49
CA PRO A 6 5.30 10.49 -1.85
C PRO A 6 5.06 11.67 -2.79
N SER A 7 6.03 11.96 -3.68
CA SER A 7 5.93 13.05 -4.66
C SER A 7 4.82 12.85 -5.68
N LEU A 8 4.52 11.59 -6.04
CA LEU A 8 3.42 11.23 -6.94
C LEU A 8 2.07 11.42 -6.25
N ALA A 9 1.93 10.96 -5.00
CA ALA A 9 0.70 11.17 -4.23
C ALA A 9 0.35 12.65 -4.08
N GLU A 10 1.33 13.50 -3.76
CA GLU A 10 1.14 14.95 -3.65
C GLU A 10 0.70 15.56 -4.99
N SER A 11 1.38 15.19 -6.08
CA SER A 11 1.07 15.69 -7.42
C SER A 11 -0.35 15.30 -7.86
N LEU A 12 -0.72 14.04 -7.65
CA LEU A 12 -2.06 13.53 -7.98
C LEU A 12 -3.14 14.19 -7.11
N ALA A 13 -2.92 14.30 -5.80
CA ALA A 13 -3.85 14.97 -4.90
C ALA A 13 -4.07 16.43 -5.31
N ARG A 14 -3.00 17.15 -5.67
CA ARG A 14 -3.06 18.53 -6.15
C ARG A 14 -3.91 18.67 -7.43
N ILE A 15 -3.72 17.78 -8.41
CA ILE A 15 -4.46 17.79 -9.68
C ILE A 15 -5.94 17.45 -9.43
N LEU A 16 -6.22 16.34 -8.72
CA LEU A 16 -7.58 15.83 -8.52
C LEU A 16 -8.43 16.73 -7.61
N SER A 17 -7.80 17.36 -6.61
CA SER A 17 -8.47 18.32 -5.72
C SER A 17 -8.56 19.73 -6.30
N ARG A 18 -7.97 20.02 -7.46
CA ARG A 18 -7.82 21.39 -8.01
C ARG A 18 -7.16 22.35 -7.01
N ASN A 19 -6.08 21.90 -6.36
CA ASN A 19 -5.40 22.56 -5.23
C ASN A 19 -6.22 22.69 -3.94
N GLY A 20 -7.39 22.06 -3.83
CA GLY A 20 -8.30 22.15 -2.67
C GLY A 20 -8.14 21.04 -1.63
N HIS A 21 -6.96 20.41 -1.51
CA HIS A 21 -6.71 19.35 -0.52
C HIS A 21 -6.05 19.91 0.75
N SER A 22 -6.29 19.26 1.87
CA SER A 22 -5.49 19.40 3.09
C SER A 22 -4.45 18.28 3.14
N SER A 23 -3.29 18.56 3.75
CA SER A 23 -2.23 17.56 3.92
C SER A 23 -1.88 17.42 5.38
N ARG A 24 -1.67 16.18 5.84
CA ARG A 24 -1.12 15.87 7.15
C ARG A 24 -0.02 14.82 7.05
N ARG A 25 0.89 14.84 8.01
CA ARG A 25 2.00 13.88 8.08
C ARG A 25 1.48 12.52 8.56
N GLY A 26 1.94 11.45 7.92
CA GLY A 26 1.66 10.09 8.33
C GLY A 26 2.44 9.68 9.56
N SER A 27 1.99 8.58 10.18
CA SER A 27 2.61 8.03 11.38
C SER A 27 4.04 7.54 11.18
N ASN A 28 4.39 7.15 9.96
CA ASN A 28 5.74 6.73 9.60
C ASN A 28 6.70 7.91 9.37
N GLY A 29 6.20 9.15 9.38
CA GLY A 29 6.98 10.36 9.17
C GLY A 29 7.50 10.58 7.73
N ALA A 30 7.46 9.55 6.87
CA ALA A 30 7.94 9.59 5.49
C ALA A 30 6.83 9.87 4.47
N CYS A 31 5.62 9.34 4.71
CA CYS A 31 4.46 9.53 3.85
C CYS A 31 3.57 10.64 4.40
N SER A 32 2.88 11.33 3.49
CA SER A 32 1.83 12.27 3.82
C SER A 32 0.48 11.72 3.40
N ILE A 33 -0.57 12.20 4.04
CA ILE A 33 -1.96 11.93 3.67
C ILE A 33 -2.56 13.23 3.16
N HIS A 34 -3.13 13.19 1.96
CA HIS A 34 -3.79 14.30 1.31
C HIS A 34 -5.30 14.02 1.24
N GLU A 35 -6.11 14.92 1.80
CA GLU A 35 -7.52 14.70 2.05
C GLU A 35 -8.35 15.80 1.37
N TRP A 36 -9.45 15.43 0.70
CA TRP A 36 -10.40 16.38 0.12
C TRP A 36 -11.77 15.73 -0.06
N ASN A 37 -12.82 16.55 -0.20
CA ASN A 37 -14.15 16.06 -0.55
C ASN A 37 -14.35 16.14 -2.07
N GLY A 38 -15.02 15.14 -2.64
CA GLY A 38 -15.32 15.11 -4.06
C GLY A 38 -16.43 14.14 -4.39
N VAL A 39 -16.53 13.76 -5.66
CA VAL A 39 -17.54 12.81 -6.15
C VAL A 39 -16.83 11.59 -6.72
N PHE A 40 -17.26 10.40 -6.31
CA PHE A 40 -16.81 9.12 -6.87
C PHE A 40 -18.01 8.26 -7.20
N ARG A 41 -18.09 7.77 -8.45
CA ARG A 41 -19.23 6.98 -8.94
C ARG A 41 -20.60 7.62 -8.67
N GLY A 42 -20.69 8.95 -8.83
CA GLY A 42 -21.92 9.72 -8.63
C GLY A 42 -22.29 10.02 -7.18
N SER A 43 -21.52 9.53 -6.20
CA SER A 43 -21.76 9.78 -4.78
C SER A 43 -20.71 10.74 -4.20
N PRO A 44 -21.09 11.64 -3.27
CA PRO A 44 -20.13 12.44 -2.54
C PRO A 44 -19.29 11.53 -1.64
N VAL A 45 -17.97 11.68 -1.70
CA VAL A 45 -17.01 10.89 -0.91
C VAL A 45 -15.92 11.77 -0.33
N HIS A 46 -15.32 11.28 0.75
CA HIS A 46 -14.10 11.82 1.30
C HIS A 46 -12.90 11.06 0.70
N PHE A 47 -12.11 11.74 -0.13
CA PHE A 47 -10.91 11.17 -0.70
C PHE A 47 -9.75 11.28 0.28
N LYS A 48 -9.04 10.16 0.44
CA LYS A 48 -7.77 10.07 1.15
C LYS A 48 -6.72 9.52 0.19
N MET A 49 -5.73 10.32 -0.17
CA MET A 49 -4.59 9.94 -1.00
C MET A 49 -3.33 9.85 -0.16
N THR A 50 -2.59 8.76 -0.31
CA THR A 50 -1.26 8.61 0.27
C THR A 50 -0.38 7.80 -0.68
N SER A 51 0.82 7.43 -0.25
CA SER A 51 1.74 6.62 -1.03
C SER A 51 2.40 5.54 -0.19
N VAL A 52 3.02 4.59 -0.88
CA VAL A 52 4.16 3.82 -0.36
C VAL A 52 5.47 4.56 -0.64
N CYS A 53 6.60 3.93 -0.35
CA CYS A 53 7.95 4.46 -0.60
C CYS A 53 8.74 3.49 -1.48
N GLY A 54 8.18 3.10 -2.63
CA GLY A 54 8.64 1.95 -3.41
C GLY A 54 8.07 0.63 -2.88
N HIS A 55 8.84 -0.45 -3.01
CA HIS A 55 8.44 -1.78 -2.52
C HIS A 55 8.05 -1.76 -1.02
N VAL A 56 6.90 -2.36 -0.70
CA VAL A 56 6.45 -2.54 0.68
C VAL A 56 7.14 -3.75 1.29
N MET A 57 7.28 -4.81 0.48
CA MET A 57 7.86 -6.08 0.89
C MET A 57 9.14 -6.40 0.10
N THR A 58 10.05 -7.13 0.71
CA THR A 58 11.17 -7.81 0.04
C THR A 58 11.01 -9.31 0.19
N LEU A 59 11.55 -10.06 -0.76
CA LEU A 59 11.68 -11.50 -0.65
C LEU A 59 13.04 -11.84 -0.06
N ASP A 60 13.04 -12.70 0.94
CA ASP A 60 14.26 -13.21 1.56
C ASP A 60 14.13 -14.71 1.81
N PHE A 61 15.24 -15.39 2.09
CA PHE A 61 15.18 -16.76 2.56
C PHE A 61 14.92 -16.78 4.07
N VAL A 62 14.31 -17.88 4.55
CA VAL A 62 14.15 -18.10 5.99
C VAL A 62 15.53 -18.06 6.65
N GLY A 63 15.68 -17.32 7.76
CA GLY A 63 16.97 -16.88 8.31
C GLY A 63 18.10 -17.93 8.48
N ARG A 64 17.81 -19.24 8.52
CA ARG A 64 18.83 -20.30 8.43
C ARG A 64 19.64 -20.27 7.13
N TYR A 65 19.06 -19.74 6.05
CA TYR A 65 19.62 -19.68 4.71
C TYR A 65 20.38 -18.37 4.42
N ASN A 66 20.31 -17.39 5.31
CA ASN A 66 20.96 -16.08 5.14
C ASN A 66 22.44 -16.06 5.55
N ASN A 67 22.96 -17.18 6.06
CA ASN A 67 24.37 -17.33 6.37
C ASN A 67 25.08 -18.07 5.22
N TRP A 68 25.83 -17.31 4.42
CA TRP A 68 26.60 -17.81 3.28
C TRP A 68 27.60 -18.92 3.64
N ASP A 69 28.15 -18.90 4.86
CA ASP A 69 29.13 -19.90 5.31
C ASP A 69 28.48 -21.21 5.80
N ALA A 70 27.17 -21.20 6.06
CA ALA A 70 26.46 -22.32 6.67
C ALA A 70 25.54 -23.07 5.70
N VAL A 71 25.48 -22.65 4.44
CA VAL A 71 24.47 -23.10 3.47
C VAL A 71 25.15 -23.49 2.16
N ASP A 72 24.89 -24.71 1.68
CA ASP A 72 25.26 -25.09 0.31
C ASP A 72 24.38 -24.29 -0.67
N PRO A 73 24.95 -23.53 -1.62
CA PRO A 73 24.20 -22.76 -2.60
C PRO A 73 23.18 -23.58 -3.40
N ILE A 74 23.38 -24.90 -3.55
CA ILE A 74 22.41 -25.79 -4.22
C ILE A 74 21.08 -25.86 -3.45
N GLU A 75 21.10 -25.75 -2.12
CA GLU A 75 19.88 -25.79 -1.32
C GLU A 75 18.95 -24.60 -1.61
N LEU A 76 19.50 -23.45 -2.03
CA LEU A 76 18.74 -22.23 -2.31
C LEU A 76 17.74 -22.40 -3.47
N PHE A 77 17.95 -23.36 -4.38
CA PHE A 77 16.99 -23.67 -5.46
C PHE A 77 15.68 -24.29 -4.94
N THR A 78 15.69 -24.88 -3.75
CA THR A 78 14.52 -25.53 -3.12
C THR A 78 14.12 -24.90 -1.79
N ALA A 79 14.93 -23.97 -1.29
CA ALA A 79 14.69 -23.27 -0.04
C ALA A 79 13.40 -22.47 -0.09
N ARG A 80 12.66 -22.48 1.02
CA ARG A 80 11.46 -21.66 1.19
C ARG A 80 11.86 -20.19 1.31
N ILE A 81 11.14 -19.34 0.58
CA ILE A 81 11.23 -17.88 0.67
C ILE A 81 10.12 -17.31 1.55
N GLU A 82 10.38 -16.14 2.13
CA GLU A 82 9.44 -15.37 2.92
C GLU A 82 9.40 -13.91 2.45
N LYS A 83 8.25 -13.26 2.65
CA LYS A 83 8.07 -11.83 2.40
C LYS A 83 8.24 -11.08 3.71
N ASN A 84 9.23 -10.19 3.77
CA ASN A 84 9.50 -9.33 4.92
C ASN A 84 9.28 -7.86 4.54
N GLU A 85 9.06 -6.96 5.51
CA GLU A 85 8.97 -5.53 5.20
C GLU A 85 10.30 -5.02 4.64
N ALA A 86 10.23 -4.31 3.51
CA ALA A 86 11.41 -3.78 2.82
C ALA A 86 12.21 -2.80 3.70
N ASN A 87 11.48 -2.04 4.52
CA ASN A 87 12.08 -1.14 5.49
C ASN A 87 11.27 -1.16 6.80
N PRO A 88 11.65 -2.02 7.76
CA PRO A 88 10.93 -2.19 9.03
C PRO A 88 10.83 -0.90 9.85
N LYS A 89 11.69 0.10 9.61
CA LYS A 89 11.63 1.40 10.31
C LYS A 89 10.47 2.27 9.85
N LEU A 90 9.95 2.03 8.64
CA LEU A 90 8.83 2.78 8.10
C LEU A 90 7.48 2.25 8.58
N ASP A 91 7.39 1.02 9.10
CA ASP A 91 6.13 0.38 9.52
C ASP A 91 5.04 0.59 8.45
N MET A 92 5.37 0.24 7.20
CA MET A 92 4.54 0.60 6.05
C MET A 92 3.21 -0.14 6.09
N VAL A 93 3.23 -1.40 6.51
CA VAL A 93 2.03 -2.22 6.70
C VAL A 93 1.12 -1.60 7.75
N GLY A 94 1.65 -1.27 8.93
CA GLY A 94 0.88 -0.65 10.01
C GLY A 94 0.37 0.74 9.64
N PHE A 95 1.12 1.53 8.86
CA PHE A 95 0.68 2.80 8.30
C PHE A 95 -0.52 2.62 7.36
N LEU A 96 -0.40 1.75 6.35
CA LEU A 96 -1.45 1.48 5.38
C LEU A 96 -2.73 0.97 6.06
N GLN A 97 -2.60 0.06 7.02
CA GLN A 97 -3.73 -0.48 7.76
C GLN A 97 -4.49 0.60 8.55
N ARG A 98 -3.77 1.50 9.21
CA ARG A 98 -4.39 2.61 9.96
C ARG A 98 -5.16 3.55 9.04
N GLU A 99 -4.60 3.85 7.87
CA GLU A 99 -5.23 4.80 6.96
C GLU A 99 -6.36 4.19 6.13
N ALA A 100 -6.33 2.87 5.90
CA ALA A 100 -7.37 2.11 5.22
C ALA A 100 -8.57 1.76 6.12
N LYS A 101 -8.40 1.81 7.44
CA LYS A 101 -9.50 1.54 8.37
C LYS A 101 -10.67 2.50 8.13
N GLY A 102 -11.86 1.93 7.89
CA GLY A 102 -13.08 2.70 7.57
C GLY A 102 -13.14 3.19 6.12
N ALA A 103 -12.20 2.81 5.26
CA ALA A 103 -12.30 3.06 3.83
C ALA A 103 -13.19 1.99 3.17
N SER A 104 -14.14 2.44 2.36
CA SER A 104 -15.06 1.58 1.61
C SER A 104 -14.54 1.19 0.21
N SER A 105 -13.51 1.90 -0.28
CA SER A 105 -12.96 1.66 -1.62
C SER A 105 -11.46 1.97 -1.66
N LEU A 106 -10.73 1.11 -2.38
CA LEU A 106 -9.31 1.27 -2.68
C LEU A 106 -9.16 1.63 -4.16
N VAL A 107 -8.34 2.63 -4.45
CA VAL A 107 -7.93 3.01 -5.81
C VAL A 107 -6.42 3.05 -5.84
N LEU A 108 -5.82 2.25 -6.72
CA LEU A 108 -4.38 2.09 -6.87
C LEU A 108 -3.87 3.03 -7.96
N TRP A 109 -2.83 3.78 -7.63
CA TRP A 109 -2.16 4.79 -8.48
C TRP A 109 -0.65 4.54 -8.54
N LEU A 110 -0.28 3.27 -8.66
CA LEU A 110 1.11 2.84 -8.82
C LEU A 110 1.55 2.94 -10.28
N ASP A 111 2.85 2.86 -10.54
CA ASP A 111 3.36 2.98 -11.91
C ASP A 111 2.81 1.83 -12.78
N CYS A 112 2.40 2.12 -14.02
CA CYS A 112 1.70 1.17 -14.91
C CYS A 112 2.66 0.17 -15.57
N ASP A 113 3.47 -0.52 -14.77
CA ASP A 113 4.37 -1.57 -15.20
C ASP A 113 4.26 -2.82 -14.29
N LYS A 114 5.05 -3.86 -14.58
CA LYS A 114 4.99 -5.12 -13.83
C LYS A 114 5.39 -4.96 -12.37
N GLU A 115 6.29 -4.01 -12.06
CA GLU A 115 6.76 -3.75 -10.71
C GLU A 115 5.65 -3.06 -9.91
N GLY A 116 5.04 -2.03 -10.50
CA GLY A 116 3.89 -1.33 -9.90
C GLY A 116 2.70 -2.26 -9.66
N GLU A 117 2.38 -3.16 -10.59
CA GLU A 117 1.33 -4.18 -10.38
C GLU A 117 1.67 -5.16 -9.25
N ASN A 118 2.94 -5.55 -9.06
CA ASN A 118 3.31 -6.37 -7.90
C ASN A 118 3.10 -5.59 -6.58
N ILE A 119 3.49 -4.31 -6.54
CA ILE A 119 3.28 -3.47 -5.37
C ILE A 119 1.77 -3.22 -5.14
N CYS A 120 0.94 -3.17 -6.20
CA CYS A 120 -0.52 -3.14 -6.07
C CYS A 120 -1.01 -4.30 -5.20
N PHE A 121 -0.55 -5.53 -5.46
CA PHE A 121 -0.93 -6.70 -4.65
C PHE A 121 -0.40 -6.61 -3.22
N GLU A 122 0.82 -6.11 -3.01
CA GLU A 122 1.35 -5.88 -1.65
C GLU A 122 0.46 -4.89 -0.85
N VAL A 123 0.05 -3.79 -1.49
CA VAL A 123 -0.86 -2.80 -0.88
C VAL A 123 -2.21 -3.44 -0.58
N ILE A 124 -2.78 -4.17 -1.55
CA ILE A 124 -4.06 -4.87 -1.40
C ILE A 124 -4.03 -5.81 -0.19
N ASP A 125 -3.00 -6.65 -0.07
CA ASP A 125 -2.83 -7.60 1.04
C ASP A 125 -2.76 -6.90 2.40
N CYS A 126 -2.16 -5.71 2.45
CA CYS A 126 -2.07 -4.92 3.68
C CYS A 126 -3.42 -4.32 4.10
N VAL A 127 -4.21 -3.81 3.15
CA VAL A 127 -5.38 -2.97 3.45
C VAL A 127 -6.71 -3.70 3.45
N LEU A 128 -6.91 -4.69 2.57
CA LEU A 128 -8.18 -5.41 2.46
C LEU A 128 -8.69 -5.97 3.80
N PRO A 129 -7.84 -6.56 4.67
CA PRO A 129 -8.32 -7.14 5.93
C PRO A 129 -8.90 -6.12 6.93
N VAL A 130 -8.62 -4.82 6.77
CA VAL A 130 -9.03 -3.76 7.72
C VAL A 130 -9.99 -2.74 7.13
N MET A 131 -10.24 -2.82 5.82
CA MET A 131 -11.22 -2.00 5.13
C MET A 131 -12.65 -2.39 5.53
N GLU A 132 -13.61 -1.52 5.22
CA GLU A 132 -15.01 -1.84 5.46
C GLU A 132 -15.42 -3.07 4.65
N PRO A 133 -16.17 -4.02 5.24
CA PRO A 133 -16.74 -5.13 4.49
C PRO A 133 -17.57 -4.55 3.35
N GLN A 134 -17.34 -5.03 2.13
CA GLN A 134 -18.23 -4.69 1.03
C GLN A 134 -19.59 -5.30 1.34
N VAL A 135 -20.55 -4.46 1.74
CA VAL A 135 -21.94 -4.85 1.85
C VAL A 135 -22.43 -5.07 0.41
N CYS A 136 -22.37 -6.31 -0.07
CA CYS A 136 -23.07 -6.70 -1.29
C CYS A 136 -24.57 -6.50 -1.05
N PRO A 137 -25.28 -5.63 -1.79
CA PRO A 137 -26.70 -5.42 -1.57
C PRO A 137 -27.59 -6.63 -1.92
N ASN A 138 -27.01 -7.72 -2.46
CA ASN A 138 -27.75 -8.85 -3.03
C ASN A 138 -27.26 -10.21 -2.52
N SER A 139 -26.98 -10.37 -1.22
CA SER A 139 -26.93 -11.71 -0.61
C SER A 139 -28.34 -12.11 -0.13
N PHE A 140 -29.25 -12.31 -1.08
CA PHE A 140 -30.47 -13.10 -0.91
C PHE A 140 -30.48 -14.18 -2.01
N LEU A 141 -29.82 -15.30 -1.70
CA LEU A 141 -30.15 -16.62 -2.22
C LEU A 141 -30.24 -17.56 -1.03
#